data_AF-A0A7V8NN90-F1
#
_entry.id   AF-A0A7V8NN90-F1
#
_cell.length_a   1.000
_cell.length_b   1.000
_cell.length_c   1.000
_cell.angle_alpha   90.00
_cell.angle_beta   90.00
_cell.angle_gamma   90.00
#
_symmetry.space_group_name_H-M   'P 1'
#
loop_
_entity.id
_entity.type
_entity.pdbx_description
1 polymer ?
#
loop_
_entity_poly.entity_id
_entity_poly.type
_entity_poly.pdbx_seq_one_letter_code
_entity_poly.pdbx_strand_id
1 'polypeptide(L)'
;MLMHPTLDQLHQLGLAGMARAFAELEANPTSASLSHAEWLGLLLDREATERYERRLRARLRYARLRHQAAVENVDYRAARGL
;
A
#
# COMPACT_ATOMS: atom_id res chain seq x y z
N MET A 1 13.97 19.95 -14.06
CA MET A 1 12.63 19.79 -14.68
C MET A 1 12.69 18.66 -15.70
N LEU A 2 12.36 17.42 -15.30
CA LEU A 2 12.02 16.27 -16.16
C LEU A 2 11.32 15.15 -15.32
N MET A 3 10.68 15.51 -14.19
CA MET A 3 10.08 14.54 -13.25
C MET A 3 8.64 14.15 -13.58
N HIS A 4 7.97 14.98 -14.40
CA HIS A 4 6.61 14.72 -14.86
C HIS A 4 6.44 13.44 -15.69
N PRO A 5 7.28 13.09 -16.69
CA PRO A 5 7.01 11.93 -17.53
C PRO A 5 6.96 10.61 -16.77
N THR A 6 7.84 10.40 -15.79
CA THR A 6 7.88 9.14 -15.03
C THR A 6 6.67 9.00 -14.12
N LEU A 7 6.30 10.07 -13.39
CA LEU A 7 5.10 10.07 -12.56
C LEU A 7 3.83 9.92 -13.40
N ASP A 8 3.75 10.62 -14.52
CA ASP A 8 2.64 10.52 -15.46
C ASP A 8 2.51 9.09 -16.02
N GLN A 9 3.64 8.46 -16.37
CA GLN A 9 3.67 7.06 -16.81
C GLN A 9 3.23 6.09 -15.71
N LEU A 10 3.68 6.29 -14.47
CA LEU A 10 3.24 5.46 -13.34
C LEU A 10 1.72 5.58 -13.12
N HIS A 11 1.17 6.79 -13.24
CA HIS A 11 -0.27 7.01 -13.17
C HIS A 11 -1.02 6.35 -14.33
N GLN A 12 -0.51 6.45 -15.56
CA GLN A 12 -1.09 5.79 -16.75
C GLN A 12 -1.11 4.26 -16.63
N LEU A 13 -0.06 3.68 -16.02
CA LEU A 13 0.02 2.24 -15.74
C LEU A 13 -0.84 1.80 -14.54
N GLY A 14 -1.50 2.73 -13.86
CA GLY A 14 -2.30 2.46 -12.67
C GLY A 14 -1.47 2.08 -11.44
N LEU A 15 -0.18 2.43 -11.43
CA LEU A 15 0.77 2.18 -10.33
C LEU A 15 0.75 3.34 -9.33
N ALA A 16 -0.43 3.60 -8.75
CA ALA A 16 -0.67 4.78 -7.92
C ALA A 16 0.16 4.80 -6.62
N GLY A 17 0.37 3.63 -6.00
CA GLY A 17 1.18 3.51 -4.79
C GLY A 17 2.65 3.69 -5.06
N MET A 18 3.12 3.19 -6.21
CA MET A 18 4.47 3.44 -6.70
C MET A 18 4.68 4.93 -7.00
N ALA A 19 3.74 5.59 -7.69
CA ALA A 19 3.83 7.02 -7.99
C ALA A 19 3.93 7.87 -6.72
N ARG A 20 3.12 7.55 -5.69
CA ARG A 20 3.18 8.26 -4.41
C ARG A 20 4.48 8.00 -3.66
N ALA A 21 4.94 6.74 -3.58
CA ALA A 21 6.20 6.42 -2.94
C ALA A 21 7.40 7.07 -3.66
N PHE A 22 7.34 7.16 -4.99
CA PHE A 22 8.35 7.83 -5.79
C PHE A 22 8.48 9.31 -5.40
N ALA A 23 7.35 10.03 -5.33
CA ALA A 23 7.34 11.44 -4.91
C ALA A 23 7.80 11.62 -3.45
N GLU A 24 7.40 10.72 -2.55
CA GLU A 24 7.83 10.73 -1.14
C GLU A 24 9.35 10.49 -1.00
N LEU A 25 9.91 9.54 -1.75
CA LEU A 25 11.34 9.24 -1.74
C LEU A 25 12.14 10.38 -2.37
N GLU A 26 11.70 10.96 -3.48
CA GLU A 26 12.38 12.10 -4.10
C GLU A 26 12.45 13.31 -3.15
N ALA A 27 11.37 13.56 -2.39
CA ALA A 27 11.32 14.64 -1.41
C ALA A 27 12.17 14.36 -0.15
N ASN A 28 12.66 13.13 0.06
CA ASN A 28 13.36 12.73 1.25
C ASN A 28 14.89 12.70 1.02
N PRO A 29 15.68 13.63 1.59
CA PRO A 29 17.13 13.67 1.37
C PRO A 29 17.86 12.42 1.91
N THR A 30 17.27 11.70 2.87
CA THR A 30 17.84 10.45 3.41
C THR A 30 17.73 9.29 2.42
N SER A 31 16.85 9.37 1.41
CA SER A 31 16.73 8.32 0.40
C SER A 31 17.97 8.25 -0.51
N ALA A 32 18.82 9.28 -0.52
CA ALA A 32 20.05 9.31 -1.32
C ALA A 32 21.09 8.25 -0.90
N SER A 33 20.99 7.72 0.32
CA SER A 33 21.86 6.63 0.79
C SER A 33 21.36 5.23 0.43
N LEU A 34 20.16 5.11 -0.13
CA LEU A 34 19.59 3.83 -0.51
C LEU A 34 20.21 3.33 -1.81
N SER A 35 20.52 2.03 -1.87
CA SER A 35 20.85 1.38 -3.11
C SER A 35 19.65 1.34 -4.06
N HIS A 36 19.92 1.20 -5.36
CA HIS A 36 18.87 1.07 -6.38
C HIS A 36 17.89 -0.07 -6.08
N ALA A 37 18.38 -1.18 -5.52
CA ALA A 37 17.55 -2.33 -5.16
C ALA A 37 16.61 -2.03 -3.99
N GLU A 38 17.10 -1.35 -2.94
CA GLU A 38 16.28 -0.94 -1.80
C GLU A 38 15.23 0.07 -2.22
N TRP A 39 15.62 1.04 -3.06
CA TRP A 39 14.73 2.05 -3.56
C TRP A 39 13.59 1.43 -4.39
N LEU A 40 13.91 0.50 -5.30
CA LEU A 40 12.90 -0.25 -6.06
C LEU A 40 12.03 -1.13 -5.14
N GLY A 41 12.62 -1.76 -4.12
CA GLY A 41 11.88 -2.56 -3.14
C GLY A 41 10.79 -1.75 -2.43
N LEU A 42 11.14 -0.57 -1.92
CA LEU A 42 10.18 0.31 -1.24
C LEU A 42 9.03 0.75 -2.13
N LEU A 43 9.33 1.05 -3.40
CA LEU A 43 8.32 1.40 -4.40
C LEU A 43 7.33 0.26 -4.64
N LEU A 44 7.84 -0.95 -4.85
CA LEU A 44 7.03 -2.15 -5.09
C LEU A 44 6.19 -2.52 -3.87
N ASP A 45 6.77 -2.44 -2.67
CA ASP A 45 6.07 -2.72 -1.41
C ASP A 45 4.90 -1.75 -1.19
N ARG A 46 5.09 -0.46 -1.49
CA ARG A 46 4.00 0.51 -1.38
C ARG A 46 2.87 0.21 -2.37
N GLU A 47 3.20 -0.11 -3.61
CA GLU A 47 2.20 -0.49 -4.63
C GLU A 47 1.45 -1.78 -4.24
N ALA A 48 2.16 -2.80 -3.77
CA ALA A 48 1.56 -4.06 -3.33
C ALA A 48 0.59 -3.84 -2.16
N THR A 49 1.01 -3.06 -1.16
CA THR A 49 0.21 -2.68 0.00
C THR A 49 -1.03 -1.90 -0.42
N GLU A 50 -0.91 -0.92 -1.31
CA GLU A 50 -2.04 -0.13 -1.77
C GLU A 50 -3.07 -0.97 -2.52
N ARG A 51 -2.61 -1.89 -3.40
CA ARG A 51 -3.50 -2.83 -4.08
C ARG A 51 -4.20 -3.77 -3.11
N TYR A 52 -3.49 -4.26 -2.11
CA TYR A 52 -4.07 -5.09 -1.06
C TYR A 52 -5.14 -4.34 -0.30
N GLU A 53 -4.85 -3.14 0.20
CA GLU A 53 -5.80 -2.30 0.92
C GLU A 53 -7.03 -1.98 0.08
N ARG A 54 -6.84 -1.62 -1.20
CA ARG A 54 -7.96 -1.30 -2.09
C ARG A 54 -8.91 -2.48 -2.25
N ARG A 55 -8.38 -3.70 -2.42
CA ARG A 55 -9.16 -4.94 -2.47
C ARG A 55 -9.84 -5.25 -1.14
N LEU A 56 -9.13 -5.09 -0.02
CA LEU A 56 -9.67 -5.32 1.31
C LEU A 56 -10.83 -4.36 1.60
N ARG A 57 -10.63 -3.05 1.37
CA ARG A 57 -11.67 -2.03 1.53
C ARG A 57 -12.88 -2.34 0.64
N ALA A 58 -12.68 -2.77 -0.60
CA ALA A 58 -13.79 -3.18 -1.46
C ALA A 58 -14.57 -4.36 -0.86
N ARG A 59 -13.88 -5.42 -0.43
CA ARG A 59 -14.51 -6.59 0.21
C ARG A 59 -15.27 -6.20 1.48
N LEU A 60 -14.69 -5.35 2.33
CA LEU A 60 -15.35 -4.86 3.54
C LEU A 60 -16.63 -4.06 3.24
N ARG A 61 -16.61 -3.20 2.21
CA ARG A 61 -17.82 -2.47 1.76
C ARG A 61 -18.92 -3.44 1.32
N TYR A 62 -18.59 -4.47 0.53
CA TYR A 62 -19.56 -5.45 0.06
C TYR A 62 -20.07 -6.39 1.16
N ALA A 63 -19.23 -6.70 2.16
CA ALA A 63 -19.62 -7.57 3.26
C ALA A 63 -20.73 -6.99 4.16
N ARG A 64 -20.94 -5.65 4.14
CA ARG A 64 -21.97 -4.94 4.93
C ARG A 64 -22.02 -5.44 6.38
N LEU A 65 -20.84 -5.56 7.00
CA LEU A 65 -20.71 -6.10 8.35
C LEU A 65 -21.58 -5.29 9.31
N ARG A 66 -22.48 -5.98 10.00
CA ARG A 66 -23.46 -5.38 10.91
C ARG A 66 -22.82 -4.78 12.16
N HIS A 67 -21.59 -5.21 12.47
CA HIS A 67 -20.75 -4.70 13.55
C HIS A 67 -19.37 -4.34 12.99
N GLN A 68 -18.74 -3.32 13.56
CA GLN A 68 -17.33 -3.00 13.26
C GLN A 68 -16.45 -4.12 13.83
N ALA A 69 -16.15 -5.12 13.00
CA ALA A 69 -15.24 -6.20 13.35
C ALA A 69 -13.87 -5.93 12.72
N ALA A 70 -12.83 -5.92 13.55
CA ALA A 70 -11.43 -5.84 13.13
C ALA A 70 -10.73 -7.14 13.49
N VAL A 71 -9.68 -7.52 12.75
CA VAL A 71 -8.93 -8.77 12.99
C VAL A 71 -8.28 -8.78 14.38
N GLU A 72 -7.89 -7.61 14.88
CA GLU A 72 -7.39 -7.41 16.25
C GLU A 72 -8.42 -7.71 17.34
N ASN A 73 -9.72 -7.69 17.02
CA ASN A 73 -10.80 -8.02 17.95
C ASN A 73 -11.17 -9.52 17.95
N VAL A 74 -10.39 -10.36 17.26
CA VAL A 74 -10.62 -11.81 17.28
C VAL A 74 -10.24 -12.35 18.66
N ASP A 75 -11.24 -12.78 19.43
CA ASP A 75 -11.02 -13.44 20.71
C ASP A 75 -10.53 -14.87 20.49
N TYR A 76 -9.21 -15.06 20.52
CA TYR A 76 -8.56 -16.37 20.43
C TYR A 76 -8.70 -17.21 21.72
N ARG A 77 -9.20 -16.62 22.82
CA ARG A 77 -9.37 -17.30 24.12
C ARG A 77 -10.76 -17.89 24.30
N ALA A 78 -11.71 -17.52 23.43
CA ALA A 78 -13.02 -18.15 23.42
C ALA A 78 -12.87 -19.67 23.26
N ALA A 79 -13.37 -20.43 24.25
CA ALA A 79 -13.30 -21.88 24.22
C ALA A 79 -13.95 -22.40 22.94
N ARG A 80 -13.14 -23.03 22.06
CA ARG A 80 -13.68 -23.76 20.91
C ARG A 80 -14.38 -24.97 21.50
N GLY A 81 -15.71 -24.88 21.62
CA GLY A 81 -16.57 -25.99 22.03
C GLY A 81 -16.61 -27.09 20.97
N LEU A 82 -15.45 -27.70 20.73
CA LEU A 82 -15.25 -28.93 19.99
C LEU A 82 -15.41 -30.12 20.94
#